data_AF-A0A2X3YJ13-F1
#
_entry.id   AF-A0A2X3YJ13-F1
#
_cell.length_a   1.000
_cell.length_b   1.000
_cell.length_c   1.000
_cell.angle_alpha   90.00
_cell.angle_beta   90.00
_cell.angle_gamma   90.00
#
_symmetry.space_group_name_H-M   'P 1'
#
loop_
_entity.id
_entity.type
_entity.pdbx_description
1 polymer ?
#
loop_
_entity_poly.entity_id
_entity_poly.type
_entity_poly.pdbx_seq_one_letter_code
_entity_poly.pdbx_strand_id
1 'polypeptide(L)'
;MIRFRRADERDLAAAVSVLTAAFAEHEIYREKFRPLFGSSQSYIDFLNRLHAVMVKAAMRHHICLLAEVDGRLMAVATIHKLGNHPVGMLSFLRAGAWRMWQYIPQLLAFQKVFGEGSKEAKKRGISTLYLELLGVLPDYQGQGVGGLFISKGLELLAKEEKCQRLTLITHTESNCRFYKKNGFKQLDVRDVEGVKTWTFEKNLADVYPF
;
A
#
# COMPACT_ATOMS: atom_id res chain seq x y z
N MET A 1 -2.49 8.79 -22.26
CA MET A 1 -3.63 8.47 -21.36
C MET A 1 -3.12 7.55 -20.26
N ILE A 2 -3.51 7.74 -18.99
CA ILE A 2 -3.07 6.84 -17.91
C ILE A 2 -3.73 5.47 -18.09
N ARG A 3 -2.91 4.42 -18.17
CA ARG A 3 -3.35 3.03 -18.21
C ARG A 3 -3.14 2.39 -16.84
N PHE A 4 -4.13 1.61 -16.40
CA PHE A 4 -4.04 0.78 -15.21
C PHE A 4 -3.90 -0.69 -15.60
N ARG A 5 -2.97 -1.42 -14.97
CA ARG A 5 -2.79 -2.86 -15.20
C ARG A 5 -2.18 -3.55 -14.00
N ARG A 6 -2.37 -4.86 -13.89
CA ARG A 6 -1.65 -5.68 -12.92
C ARG A 6 -0.17 -5.75 -13.30
N ALA A 7 0.67 -5.77 -12.28
CA ALA A 7 2.10 -5.95 -12.44
C ALA A 7 2.44 -7.41 -12.73
N ASP A 8 3.50 -7.64 -13.50
CA ASP A 8 4.15 -8.94 -13.67
C ASP A 8 5.59 -8.93 -13.13
N GLU A 9 6.28 -10.07 -13.18
CA GLU A 9 7.62 -10.20 -12.59
C GLU A 9 8.65 -9.21 -13.14
N ARG A 10 8.48 -8.75 -14.39
CA ARG A 10 9.38 -7.78 -15.04
C ARG A 10 9.23 -6.38 -14.44
N ASP A 11 8.07 -6.09 -13.84
CA ASP A 11 7.79 -4.80 -13.21
C ASP A 11 8.40 -4.67 -11.81
N LEU A 12 8.89 -5.76 -11.20
CA LEU A 12 9.31 -5.78 -9.79
C LEU A 12 10.28 -4.65 -9.45
N ALA A 13 11.35 -4.50 -10.23
CA ALA A 13 12.37 -3.49 -9.97
C ALA A 13 11.80 -2.06 -10.07
N ALA A 14 11.00 -1.79 -11.10
CA ALA A 14 10.39 -0.49 -11.31
C ALA A 14 9.35 -0.18 -10.22
N ALA A 15 8.52 -1.16 -9.85
CA ALA A 15 7.50 -1.01 -8.83
C ALA A 15 8.11 -0.72 -7.45
N VAL A 16 9.19 -1.42 -7.10
CA VAL A 16 9.95 -1.16 -5.87
C VAL A 16 10.55 0.24 -5.87
N SER A 17 11.14 0.67 -7.00
CA SER A 17 11.71 2.00 -7.13
C SER A 17 10.66 3.10 -6.90
N VAL A 18 9.46 2.96 -7.48
CA VAL A 18 8.35 3.91 -7.28
C VAL A 18 7.93 3.97 -5.82
N LEU A 19 7.71 2.82 -5.16
CA LEU A 19 7.30 2.78 -3.76
C LEU A 19 8.38 3.36 -2.85
N THR A 20 9.65 2.98 -3.03
CA THR A 20 10.74 3.53 -2.22
C THR A 20 10.85 5.04 -2.38
N ALA A 21 10.80 5.56 -3.61
CA ALA A 21 10.84 7.00 -3.86
C ALA A 21 9.64 7.74 -3.24
N ALA A 22 8.44 7.15 -3.30
CA ALA A 22 7.23 7.74 -2.74
C ALA A 22 7.24 7.78 -1.20
N PHE A 23 7.85 6.79 -0.54
CA PHE A 23 7.80 6.64 0.92
C PHE A 23 9.06 7.11 1.66
N ALA A 24 10.23 7.24 1.00
CA ALA A 24 11.49 7.60 1.66
C ALA A 24 11.42 8.91 2.46
N GLU A 25 10.72 9.91 1.92
CA GLU A 25 10.52 11.22 2.56
C GLU A 25 9.12 11.40 3.15
N HIS A 26 8.31 10.33 3.19
CA HIS A 26 6.97 10.40 3.76
C HIS A 26 7.07 10.56 5.28
N GLU A 27 6.30 11.49 5.84
CA GLU A 27 6.30 11.94 7.24
C GLU A 27 6.61 10.83 8.26
N ILE A 28 5.74 9.83 8.40
CA ILE A 28 5.93 8.74 9.38
C ILE A 28 7.18 7.87 9.09
N TYR A 29 7.50 7.65 7.82
CA TYR A 29 8.68 6.89 7.41
C TYR A 29 9.97 7.64 7.81
N ARG A 30 9.98 8.96 7.65
CA ARG A 30 11.10 9.83 8.00
C ARG A 30 11.20 10.11 9.49
N GLU A 31 10.10 10.35 10.18
CA GLU A 31 10.13 10.77 11.58
C GLU A 31 10.29 9.59 12.54
N LYS A 32 9.63 8.46 12.26
CA LYS A 32 9.64 7.31 13.17
C LYS A 32 10.64 6.24 12.79
N PHE A 33 10.79 5.96 11.49
CA PHE A 33 11.59 4.80 11.05
C PHE A 33 13.02 5.17 10.68
N ARG A 34 13.26 6.29 9.99
CA ARG A 34 14.63 6.72 9.64
C ARG A 34 15.58 6.82 10.85
N PRO A 35 15.17 7.25 12.06
CA PRO A 35 16.05 7.29 13.23
C PRO A 35 16.51 5.90 13.72
N LEU A 36 15.85 4.81 13.31
CA LEU A 36 16.24 3.44 13.67
C LEU A 36 17.47 2.93 12.88
N PHE A 37 18.07 3.80 12.06
CA PHE A 37 19.16 3.47 11.15
C PHE A 37 20.33 4.42 11.35
N GLY A 38 21.53 3.85 11.46
CA GLY A 38 22.78 4.62 11.63
C GLY A 38 23.18 5.45 10.42
N SER A 39 22.57 5.24 9.25
CA SER A 39 22.87 5.98 8.02
C SER A 39 21.68 6.05 7.07
N SER A 40 21.66 7.06 6.18
CA SER A 40 20.62 7.17 5.16
C SER A 40 20.67 5.99 4.18
N GLN A 41 21.87 5.50 3.87
CA GLN A 41 22.04 4.32 3.02
C GLN A 41 21.36 3.09 3.62
N SER A 42 21.61 2.78 4.89
CA SER A 42 21.01 1.60 5.54
C SER A 42 19.49 1.67 5.63
N TYR A 43 18.94 2.88 5.78
CA TYR A 43 17.50 3.13 5.74
C TYR A 43 16.90 2.88 4.35
N ILE A 44 17.50 3.45 3.30
CA ILE A 44 17.03 3.27 1.91
C ILE A 44 17.18 1.81 1.48
N ASP A 45 18.26 1.13 1.88
CA ASP A 45 18.45 -0.30 1.65
C ASP A 45 17.35 -1.14 2.31
N PHE A 46 16.96 -0.77 3.53
CA PHE A 46 15.84 -1.40 4.22
C PHE A 46 14.52 -1.18 3.47
N LEU A 47 14.19 0.05 3.08
CA LEU A 47 12.95 0.34 2.34
C LEU A 47 12.89 -0.41 1.01
N ASN A 48 13.99 -0.43 0.26
CA ASN A 48 14.06 -1.18 -0.99
C ASN A 48 13.79 -2.68 -0.78
N ARG A 49 14.39 -3.28 0.25
CA ARG A 49 14.16 -4.70 0.57
C ARG A 49 12.74 -4.95 1.05
N LEU A 50 12.21 -4.07 1.90
CA LEU A 50 10.85 -4.17 2.41
C LEU A 50 9.83 -4.10 1.26
N HIS A 51 9.93 -3.07 0.41
CA HIS A 51 9.04 -2.93 -0.74
C HIS A 51 9.23 -4.09 -1.74
N ALA A 52 10.44 -4.60 -1.94
CA ALA A 52 10.65 -5.78 -2.79
C ALA A 52 9.89 -7.01 -2.26
N VAL A 53 9.94 -7.26 -0.95
CA VAL A 53 9.18 -8.33 -0.31
C VAL A 53 7.67 -8.10 -0.47
N MET A 54 7.19 -6.89 -0.19
CA MET A 54 5.75 -6.55 -0.28
C MET A 54 5.21 -6.65 -1.70
N VAL A 55 5.92 -6.08 -2.69
CA VAL A 55 5.54 -6.15 -4.10
C VAL A 55 5.57 -7.59 -4.61
N LYS A 56 6.62 -8.36 -4.30
CA LYS A 56 6.71 -9.75 -4.72
C LYS A 56 5.63 -10.63 -4.09
N ALA A 57 5.30 -10.39 -2.82
CA ALA A 57 4.19 -11.05 -2.16
C ALA A 57 2.86 -10.67 -2.82
N ALA A 58 2.67 -9.39 -3.14
CA ALA A 58 1.48 -8.89 -3.82
C ALA A 58 1.31 -9.48 -5.22
N MET A 59 2.37 -9.54 -6.04
CA MET A 59 2.34 -10.15 -7.38
C MET A 59 2.00 -11.64 -7.35
N ARG A 60 2.42 -12.36 -6.30
CA ARG A 60 2.23 -13.81 -6.22
C ARG A 60 0.90 -14.24 -5.59
N HIS A 61 0.44 -13.50 -4.58
CA HIS A 61 -0.68 -13.95 -3.74
C HIS A 61 -1.79 -12.92 -3.58
N HIS A 62 -1.57 -11.69 -4.02
CA HIS A 62 -2.56 -10.63 -3.96
C HIS A 62 -2.59 -9.87 -5.29
N ILE A 63 -2.62 -8.54 -5.24
CA ILE A 63 -2.65 -7.71 -6.43
C ILE A 63 -1.61 -6.59 -6.27
N CYS A 64 -0.74 -6.45 -7.27
CA CYS A 64 0.05 -5.23 -7.48
C CYS A 64 -0.52 -4.51 -8.69
N LEU A 65 -1.06 -3.30 -8.49
CA LEU A 65 -1.65 -2.48 -9.55
C LEU A 65 -0.70 -1.34 -9.91
N LEU A 66 -0.56 -1.10 -11.21
CA LEU A 66 0.33 -0.10 -11.78
C LEU A 66 -0.50 0.97 -12.50
N ALA A 67 -0.02 2.21 -12.45
CA ALA A 67 -0.46 3.29 -13.32
C ALA A 67 0.71 3.73 -14.21
N GLU A 68 0.51 3.72 -15.51
CA GLU A 68 1.54 4.06 -16.49
C GLU A 68 1.04 5.04 -17.56
N VAL A 69 1.95 5.88 -18.05
CA VAL A 69 1.77 6.75 -19.21
C VAL A 69 2.96 6.53 -20.14
N ASP A 70 2.68 6.19 -21.39
CA ASP A 70 3.69 6.00 -22.45
C ASP A 70 4.82 5.05 -22.03
N GLY A 71 4.46 3.97 -21.33
CA GLY A 71 5.39 2.95 -20.83
C GLY A 71 6.16 3.33 -19.56
N ARG A 72 5.95 4.54 -19.02
CA ARG A 72 6.58 5.00 -17.77
C ARG A 72 5.61 4.82 -16.60
N LEU A 73 6.06 4.11 -15.55
CA LEU A 73 5.31 4.00 -14.30
C LEU A 73 5.23 5.35 -13.60
N MET A 74 4.04 5.69 -13.11
CA MET A 74 3.76 6.90 -12.34
C MET A 74 3.37 6.57 -10.90
N ALA A 75 2.66 5.47 -10.69
CA ALA A 75 2.18 5.06 -9.38
C ALA A 75 2.03 3.55 -9.27
N VAL A 76 2.14 3.05 -8.05
CA VAL A 76 2.08 1.63 -7.69
C VAL A 76 1.22 1.47 -6.44
N ALA A 77 0.40 0.42 -6.44
CA ALA A 77 -0.30 -0.01 -5.25
C ALA A 77 -0.11 -1.50 -4.98
N THR A 78 0.00 -1.86 -3.70
CA THR A 78 -0.18 -3.24 -3.23
C THR A 78 -1.56 -3.34 -2.57
N ILE A 79 -2.34 -4.34 -2.98
CA ILE A 79 -3.73 -4.51 -2.56
C ILE A 79 -3.93 -5.95 -2.11
N HIS A 80 -4.53 -6.15 -0.94
CA HIS A 80 -4.92 -7.47 -0.44
C HIS A 80 -6.40 -7.71 -0.71
N LYS A 81 -6.73 -8.83 -1.35
CA LYS A 81 -8.13 -9.30 -1.41
C LYS A 81 -8.46 -10.06 -0.13
N LEU A 82 -9.27 -9.44 0.72
CA LEU A 82 -9.65 -10.00 2.02
C LEU A 82 -10.66 -11.15 1.86
N GLY A 83 -10.63 -12.10 2.79
CA GLY A 83 -11.49 -13.30 2.77
C GLY A 83 -10.95 -14.47 1.93
N ASN A 84 -9.90 -14.27 1.14
CA ASN A 84 -9.11 -15.36 0.57
C ASN A 84 -8.08 -15.87 1.60
N HIS A 85 -7.57 -17.11 1.42
CA HIS A 85 -6.65 -17.76 2.35
C HIS A 85 -5.56 -16.79 2.86
N PRO A 86 -5.36 -16.70 4.19
CA PRO A 86 -4.37 -15.77 4.75
C PRO A 86 -3.00 -16.06 4.15
N VAL A 87 -2.32 -15.02 3.69
CA VAL A 87 -0.94 -15.14 3.22
C VAL A 87 -0.07 -15.45 4.42
N GLY A 88 0.29 -16.73 4.56
CA GLY A 88 1.06 -17.24 5.67
C GLY A 88 2.53 -16.79 5.64
N MET A 89 3.23 -16.95 6.76
CA MET A 89 4.64 -16.58 6.92
C MET A 89 5.56 -17.20 5.84
N LEU A 90 5.23 -18.39 5.32
CA LEU A 90 5.96 -19.05 4.22
C LEU A 90 5.98 -18.23 2.93
N SER A 91 4.91 -17.48 2.63
CA SER A 91 4.88 -16.59 1.47
C SER A 91 5.86 -15.43 1.63
N PHE A 92 5.85 -14.79 2.81
CA PHE A 92 6.80 -13.71 3.13
C PHE A 92 8.25 -14.19 3.06
N LEU A 93 8.55 -15.39 3.57
CA LEU A 93 9.88 -15.99 3.46
C LEU A 93 10.25 -16.22 1.98
N ARG A 94 9.37 -16.81 1.15
CA ARG A 94 9.60 -17.00 -0.29
C ARG A 94 9.69 -15.68 -1.08
N ALA A 95 9.09 -14.61 -0.58
CA ALA A 95 9.23 -13.27 -1.11
C ALA A 95 10.60 -12.64 -0.79
N GLY A 96 11.40 -13.25 0.08
CA GLY A 96 12.77 -12.85 0.36
C GLY A 96 12.99 -12.23 1.75
N ALA A 97 11.99 -12.31 2.64
CA ALA A 97 12.10 -11.76 4.00
C ALA A 97 13.30 -12.33 4.80
N TRP A 98 13.75 -13.56 4.48
CA TRP A 98 14.95 -14.14 5.10
C TRP A 98 16.23 -13.32 4.86
N ARG A 99 16.29 -12.54 3.76
CA ARG A 99 17.41 -11.65 3.44
C ARG A 99 17.39 -10.34 4.24
N MET A 100 16.42 -10.17 5.14
CA MET A 100 16.26 -9.01 6.00
C MET A 100 16.57 -9.31 7.47
N TRP A 101 17.25 -10.44 7.77
CA TRP A 101 17.57 -10.84 9.14
C TRP A 101 18.35 -9.76 9.93
N GLN A 102 19.21 -8.98 9.26
CA GLN A 102 19.92 -7.85 9.87
C GLN A 102 19.02 -6.66 10.25
N TYR A 103 17.77 -6.64 9.78
CA TYR A 103 16.79 -5.58 10.04
C TYR A 103 15.63 -6.05 10.94
N ILE A 104 15.79 -7.15 11.67
CA ILE A 104 14.72 -7.72 12.53
C ILE A 104 14.13 -6.66 13.48
N PRO A 105 14.91 -5.86 14.23
CA PRO A 105 14.34 -4.85 15.12
C PRO A 105 13.47 -3.81 14.37
N GLN A 106 13.91 -3.38 13.19
CA GLN A 106 13.20 -2.41 12.36
C GLN A 106 11.95 -3.01 11.73
N LEU A 107 11.99 -4.28 11.32
CA LEU A 107 10.82 -5.03 10.86
C LEU A 107 9.77 -5.17 11.98
N LEU A 108 10.19 -5.45 13.20
CA LEU A 108 9.28 -5.53 14.35
C LEU A 108 8.62 -4.18 14.64
N ALA A 109 9.41 -3.09 14.64
CA ALA A 109 8.86 -1.74 14.80
C ALA A 109 7.86 -1.39 13.68
N PHE A 110 8.18 -1.73 12.43
CA PHE A 110 7.30 -1.52 11.28
C PHE A 110 6.00 -2.33 11.43
N GLN A 111 6.11 -3.59 11.81
CA GLN A 111 4.96 -4.47 11.99
C GLN A 111 4.04 -4.03 13.13
N LYS A 112 4.58 -3.50 14.23
CA LYS A 112 3.76 -2.95 15.32
C LYS A 112 2.91 -1.77 14.85
N VAL A 113 3.49 -0.83 14.11
CA VAL A 113 2.74 0.34 13.60
C VAL A 113 1.76 -0.04 12.50
N PHE A 114 2.28 -0.57 11.38
CA PHE A 114 1.46 -0.79 10.18
C PHE A 114 0.62 -2.06 10.27
N GLY A 115 1.19 -3.14 10.82
CA GLY A 115 0.49 -4.41 10.99
C GLY A 115 -0.68 -4.26 11.95
N GLU A 116 -0.46 -3.71 13.15
CA GLU A 116 -1.55 -3.51 14.12
C GLU A 116 -2.50 -2.38 13.74
N GLY A 117 -2.00 -1.31 13.12
CA GLY A 117 -2.81 -0.26 12.52
C GLY A 117 -3.80 -0.81 11.49
N SER A 118 -3.40 -1.80 10.70
CA SER A 118 -4.24 -2.40 9.65
C SER A 118 -5.33 -3.35 10.14
N LYS A 119 -5.30 -3.80 11.41
CA LYS A 119 -6.22 -4.84 11.92
C LYS A 119 -7.70 -4.46 11.70
N GLU A 120 -8.07 -3.23 12.03
CA GLU A 120 -9.46 -2.74 11.86
C GLU A 120 -9.90 -2.71 10.39
N ALA A 121 -9.06 -2.16 9.50
CA ALA A 121 -9.34 -2.12 8.06
C ALA A 121 -9.51 -3.54 7.46
N LYS A 122 -8.82 -4.53 8.04
CA LYS A 122 -8.84 -5.93 7.60
C LYS A 122 -10.01 -6.75 8.18
N LYS A 123 -10.75 -6.26 9.19
CA LYS A 123 -11.92 -6.96 9.77
C LYS A 123 -13.11 -7.10 8.81
N ARG A 124 -13.19 -6.28 7.76
CA ARG A 124 -14.34 -6.21 6.85
C ARG A 124 -14.60 -7.48 6.02
N GLY A 125 -13.68 -8.45 6.03
CA GLY A 125 -13.94 -9.81 5.53
C GLY A 125 -14.03 -9.92 4.02
N ILE A 126 -14.84 -10.85 3.53
CA ILE A 126 -14.97 -11.22 2.10
C ILE A 126 -15.42 -10.00 1.25
N SER A 127 -15.14 -10.05 -0.06
CA SER A 127 -15.52 -9.02 -1.04
C SER A 127 -14.96 -7.63 -0.75
N THR A 128 -13.81 -7.56 -0.09
CA THR A 128 -13.12 -6.32 0.27
C THR A 128 -11.70 -6.31 -0.29
N LEU A 129 -11.32 -5.22 -0.93
CA LEU A 129 -9.92 -4.92 -1.28
C LEU A 129 -9.33 -3.98 -0.22
N TYR A 130 -8.28 -4.42 0.45
CA TYR A 130 -7.49 -3.59 1.36
C TYR A 130 -6.30 -2.99 0.61
N LEU A 131 -6.29 -1.66 0.44
CA LEU A 131 -5.18 -0.93 -0.13
C LEU A 131 -4.08 -0.80 0.94
N GLU A 132 -3.01 -1.58 0.78
CA GLU A 132 -1.90 -1.63 1.74
C GLU A 132 -0.91 -0.50 1.49
N LEU A 133 -0.47 -0.32 0.24
CA LEU A 133 0.37 0.78 -0.18
C LEU A 133 -0.23 1.45 -1.41
N LEU A 134 -0.09 2.78 -1.49
CA LEU A 134 -0.26 3.57 -2.71
C LEU A 134 0.87 4.61 -2.76
N GLY A 135 1.83 4.38 -3.63
CA GLY A 135 2.93 5.30 -3.89
C GLY A 135 2.80 5.95 -5.26
N VAL A 136 2.82 7.28 -5.30
CA VAL A 136 2.95 8.06 -6.54
C VAL A 136 4.38 8.59 -6.59
N LEU A 137 5.06 8.43 -7.73
CA LEU A 137 6.38 8.98 -7.93
C LEU A 137 6.40 10.49 -7.64
N PRO A 138 7.45 11.02 -6.98
CA PRO A 138 7.53 12.44 -6.60
C PRO A 138 7.20 13.41 -7.73
N ASP A 139 7.76 13.19 -8.92
CA ASP A 139 7.54 14.05 -10.11
C ASP A 139 6.09 14.09 -10.61
N TYR A 140 5.23 13.19 -10.13
CA TYR A 140 3.82 13.07 -10.51
C TYR A 140 2.85 13.34 -9.35
N GLN A 141 3.38 13.67 -8.16
CA GLN A 141 2.57 14.07 -7.02
C GLN A 141 1.92 15.44 -7.25
N GLY A 142 0.77 15.68 -6.63
CA GLY A 142 0.00 16.93 -6.82
C GLY A 142 -0.71 17.07 -8.17
N GLN A 143 -0.46 16.19 -9.14
CA GLN A 143 -1.03 16.25 -10.50
C GLN A 143 -2.31 15.41 -10.68
N GLY A 144 -2.95 14.99 -9.59
CA GLY A 144 -4.20 14.22 -9.63
C GLY A 144 -4.06 12.72 -9.90
N VAL A 145 -2.83 12.20 -10.08
CA VAL A 145 -2.57 10.77 -10.36
C VAL A 145 -3.15 9.86 -9.30
N GLY A 146 -2.96 10.15 -8.01
CA GLY A 146 -3.54 9.33 -6.93
C GLY A 146 -5.07 9.29 -6.94
N GLY A 147 -5.73 10.39 -7.31
CA GLY A 147 -7.20 10.43 -7.43
C GLY A 147 -7.72 9.61 -8.61
N LEU A 148 -7.02 9.68 -9.75
CA LEU A 148 -7.31 8.82 -10.90
C LEU A 148 -7.04 7.34 -10.59
N PHE A 149 -5.97 7.06 -9.83
CA PHE A 149 -5.66 5.71 -9.38
C PHE A 149 -6.80 5.11 -8.56
N ILE A 150 -7.38 5.87 -7.63
CA ILE A 150 -8.54 5.41 -6.87
C ILE A 150 -9.77 5.27 -7.77
N SER A 151 -10.19 6.35 -8.42
CA SER A 151 -11.49 6.42 -9.09
C SER A 151 -11.58 5.62 -10.39
N LYS A 152 -10.46 5.37 -11.07
CA LYS A 152 -10.42 4.60 -12.33
C LYS A 152 -9.71 3.27 -12.16
N GLY A 153 -8.58 3.24 -11.46
CA GLY A 153 -7.80 2.02 -11.25
C GLY A 153 -8.44 1.06 -10.24
N LEU A 154 -8.57 1.49 -8.98
CA LEU A 154 -9.05 0.64 -7.89
C LEU A 154 -10.52 0.27 -8.02
N GLU A 155 -11.37 1.19 -8.48
CA GLU A 155 -12.79 0.88 -8.70
C GLU A 155 -13.00 -0.13 -9.83
N LEU A 156 -12.27 -0.01 -10.94
CA LEU A 156 -12.31 -1.01 -12.01
C LEU A 156 -11.79 -2.36 -11.52
N LEU A 157 -10.67 -2.36 -10.80
CA LEU A 157 -10.13 -3.57 -10.20
C LEU A 157 -11.13 -4.23 -9.24
N ALA A 158 -11.80 -3.45 -8.39
CA ALA A 158 -12.83 -3.97 -7.49
C ALA A 158 -13.98 -4.61 -8.27
N LYS A 159 -14.38 -4.01 -9.39
CA LYS A 159 -15.39 -4.57 -10.29
C LYS A 159 -14.95 -5.93 -10.85
N GLU A 160 -13.73 -6.02 -11.39
CA GLU A 160 -13.14 -7.26 -11.92
C GLU A 160 -13.04 -8.35 -10.85
N GLU A 161 -12.66 -7.96 -9.63
CA GLU A 161 -12.48 -8.86 -8.49
C GLU A 161 -13.78 -9.20 -7.75
N LYS A 162 -14.93 -8.69 -8.23
CA LYS A 162 -16.25 -8.83 -7.58
C LYS A 162 -16.24 -8.38 -6.12
N CYS A 163 -15.50 -7.32 -5.83
CA CYS A 163 -15.38 -6.72 -4.50
C CYS A 163 -16.23 -5.46 -4.41
N GLN A 164 -16.99 -5.35 -3.33
CA GLN A 164 -17.96 -4.28 -3.10
C GLN A 164 -17.42 -3.20 -2.16
N ARG A 165 -16.18 -3.36 -1.69
CA ARG A 165 -15.61 -2.49 -0.66
C ARG A 165 -14.12 -2.27 -0.89
N LEU A 166 -13.68 -1.04 -0.66
CA LEU A 166 -12.28 -0.69 -0.49
C LEU A 166 -12.02 -0.28 0.96
N THR A 167 -10.95 -0.75 1.57
CA THR A 167 -10.49 -0.28 2.88
C THR A 167 -9.03 0.12 2.84
N LEU A 168 -8.63 1.05 3.71
CA LEU A 168 -7.24 1.47 3.87
C LEU A 168 -7.00 2.05 5.26
N ILE A 169 -5.72 2.22 5.57
CA ILE A 169 -5.30 3.07 6.68
C ILE A 169 -4.40 4.19 6.14
N THR A 170 -4.35 5.30 6.86
CA THR A 170 -3.30 6.30 6.67
C THR A 170 -2.81 6.80 8.01
N HIS A 171 -1.58 7.30 8.03
CA HIS A 171 -0.92 7.82 9.22
C HIS A 171 -0.58 9.31 9.10
N THR A 172 -1.07 9.95 8.03
CA THR A 172 -0.81 11.36 7.75
C THR A 172 -2.15 12.07 7.62
N GLU A 173 -2.36 13.09 8.46
CA GLU A 173 -3.63 13.79 8.56
C GLU A 173 -4.03 14.50 7.25
N SER A 174 -3.05 15.00 6.50
CA SER A 174 -3.29 15.65 5.21
C SER A 174 -3.91 14.69 4.17
N ASN A 175 -3.61 13.39 4.26
CA ASN A 175 -4.20 12.35 3.40
C ASN A 175 -5.68 12.09 3.72
N CYS A 176 -6.16 12.41 4.93
CA CYS A 176 -7.57 12.20 5.30
C CYS A 176 -8.52 13.01 4.41
N ARG A 177 -8.16 14.27 4.06
CA ARG A 177 -8.94 15.08 3.12
C ARG A 177 -8.94 14.47 1.72
N PHE A 178 -7.80 13.96 1.27
CA PHE A 178 -7.67 13.29 -0.02
C PHE A 178 -8.59 12.06 -0.11
N TYR A 179 -8.60 11.18 0.89
CA TYR A 179 -9.46 9.99 0.87
C TYR A 179 -10.95 10.35 0.95
N LYS A 180 -11.33 11.32 1.79
CA LYS A 180 -12.73 11.82 1.85
C LYS A 180 -13.20 12.36 0.50
N LYS A 181 -12.38 13.16 -0.19
CA LYS A 181 -12.68 13.68 -1.53
C LYS A 181 -12.86 12.55 -2.57
N ASN A 182 -12.19 11.42 -2.39
CA ASN A 182 -12.31 10.25 -3.26
C ASN A 182 -13.41 9.26 -2.82
N GLY A 183 -14.34 9.70 -1.95
CA GLY A 183 -15.53 8.93 -1.58
C GLY A 183 -15.32 7.93 -0.43
N PHE A 184 -14.19 7.97 0.26
CA PHE A 184 -14.00 7.19 1.47
C PHE A 184 -14.65 7.86 2.69
N LYS A 185 -15.27 7.06 3.54
CA LYS A 185 -15.75 7.43 4.87
C LYS A 185 -14.72 7.00 5.91
N GLN A 186 -14.45 7.88 6.87
CA GLN A 186 -13.59 7.55 8.01
C GLN A 186 -14.37 6.64 8.97
N LEU A 187 -13.77 5.52 9.35
CA LEU A 187 -14.38 4.54 10.26
C LEU A 187 -13.86 4.67 11.69
N ASP A 188 -12.55 4.84 11.83
CA ASP A 188 -11.85 4.80 13.12
C ASP A 188 -10.63 5.72 13.08
N VAL A 189 -10.23 6.22 14.25
CA VAL A 189 -8.96 6.91 14.47
C VAL A 189 -8.42 6.49 15.82
N ARG A 190 -7.21 5.94 15.85
CA ARG A 190 -6.57 5.51 17.09
C ARG A 190 -5.08 5.78 17.07
N ASP A 191 -4.49 5.80 18.25
CA ASP A 191 -3.03 5.78 18.40
C ASP A 191 -2.52 4.34 18.36
N VAL A 192 -1.48 4.09 17.57
CA VAL A 192 -0.77 2.81 17.50
C VAL A 192 0.72 3.08 17.67
N GLU A 193 1.25 2.73 18.84
CA GLU A 193 2.66 2.94 19.22
C GLU A 193 3.11 4.41 19.13
N GLY A 194 2.23 5.38 19.39
CA GLY A 194 2.51 6.81 19.23
C GLY A 194 2.36 7.32 17.80
N VAL A 195 1.67 6.58 16.93
CA VAL A 195 1.30 7.02 15.57
C VAL A 195 -0.21 7.00 15.41
N LYS A 196 -0.76 8.17 15.11
CA LYS A 196 -2.18 8.31 14.80
C LYS A 196 -2.49 7.57 13.50
N THR A 197 -3.42 6.62 13.56
CA THR A 197 -3.84 5.75 12.47
C THR A 197 -5.31 6.01 12.17
N TRP A 198 -5.61 6.50 10.98
CA TRP A 198 -6.99 6.67 10.49
C TRP A 198 -7.36 5.49 9.60
N THR A 199 -8.51 4.89 9.88
CA THR A 199 -9.08 3.82 9.05
C THR A 199 -10.19 4.37 8.17
N PHE A 200 -10.20 3.98 6.90
CA PHE A 200 -11.17 4.43 5.91
C PHE A 200 -11.81 3.25 5.17
N GLU A 201 -13.03 3.48 4.72
CA GLU A 201 -13.79 2.55 3.88
C GLU A 201 -14.53 3.29 2.78
N LYS A 202 -14.59 2.68 1.59
CA LYS A 202 -15.48 3.09 0.51
C LYS A 202 -16.36 1.92 0.12
N ASN A 203 -17.67 2.12 0.19
CA ASN A 203 -18.66 1.18 -0.33
C ASN A 203 -18.83 1.42 -1.83
N LEU A 204 -18.79 0.34 -2.63
CA LEU A 204 -18.95 0.33 -4.08
C LEU A 204 -20.23 -0.37 -4.54
N ALA A 205 -21.01 -0.96 -3.62
CA ALA A 205 -22.23 -1.72 -3.94
C ALA A 205 -23.29 -0.86 -4.64
N ASP A 206 -23.39 0.43 -4.28
CA ASP A 206 -24.36 1.36 -4.87
C ASP A 206 -23.90 1.90 -6.24
N VAL A 207 -22.63 1.69 -6.60
CA VAL A 207 -22.00 2.25 -7.81
C VAL A 207 -21.97 1.23 -8.95
N TYR A 208 -21.87 -0.06 -8.62
CA TYR A 208 -21.83 -1.14 -9.60
C TYR A 208 -22.71 -2.31 -9.11
N PRO A 209 -23.91 -2.54 -9.68
CA PRO A 209 -24.65 -3.77 -9.42
C PRO A 209 -23.84 -4.95 -9.97
N PHE A 210 -23.50 -5.89 -9.08
CA PHE A 210 -22.71 -7.08 -9.37
C PHE A 210 -23.59 -8.28 -9.70
#